data_AF-A0A3M4B5V8-F1
#
_entry.id   AF-A0A3M4B5V8-F1
#
_cell.length_a   1.000
_cell.length_b   1.000
_cell.length_c   1.000
_cell.angle_alpha   90.00
_cell.angle_beta   90.00
_cell.angle_gamma   90.00
#
_symmetry.space_group_name_H-M   'P 1'
#
loop_
_entity.id
_entity.type
_entity.pdbx_description
1 polymer ?
#
loop_
_entity_poly.entity_id
_entity_poly.type
_entity_poly.pdbx_seq_one_letter_code
_entity_poly.pdbx_strand_id
1 'polypeptide(L)'
;MTVEIARTPAQLMGVLAMMSMSLEEGVTPELERFARAVGLDCLDALDAQSLKSGDDPKGLANVETFKTLTPLESISDGATPYTGSFPNPSDPTTDWWKSSCYFEVVDKHMPVPKGVELPAWFDPEREKKPLFEDFMQAGRLDCAWLTLNSTGWSIADARQALVALQERADDKAFDAVVAYWLSIADLDAGGY
;
A
#
# COMPACT_ATOMS: atom_id res chain seq x y z
N MET A 1 -4.55 -2.55 22.82
CA MET A 1 -4.34 -2.28 21.38
C MET A 1 -3.46 -3.41 20.87
N THR A 2 -3.87 -4.14 19.85
CA THR A 2 -3.06 -5.25 19.30
C THR A 2 -2.16 -4.67 18.21
N VAL A 3 -0.85 -4.89 18.32
CA VAL A 3 0.14 -4.44 17.33
C VAL A 3 0.58 -5.65 16.49
N GLU A 4 0.82 -5.45 15.20
CA GLU A 4 1.34 -6.49 14.30
C GLU A 4 2.81 -6.81 14.63
N ILE A 5 3.06 -8.05 15.06
CA ILE A 5 4.40 -8.54 15.46
C ILE A 5 5.06 -9.42 14.39
N ALA A 6 4.30 -9.84 13.38
CA ALA A 6 4.75 -10.67 12.27
C ALA A 6 3.85 -10.51 11.04
N ARG A 7 4.43 -10.54 9.84
CA ARG A 7 3.74 -10.54 8.53
C ARG A 7 3.80 -11.88 7.81
N THR A 8 4.63 -12.80 8.31
CA THR A 8 4.78 -14.15 7.78
C THR A 8 4.85 -15.18 8.91
N PRO A 9 4.52 -16.46 8.65
CA PRO A 9 4.69 -17.52 9.63
C PRO A 9 6.13 -17.64 10.14
N ALA A 10 7.13 -17.49 9.27
CA ALA A 10 8.55 -17.57 9.64
C ALA A 10 8.93 -16.47 10.66
N GLN A 11 8.42 -15.25 10.47
CA GLN A 11 8.61 -14.15 11.43
C GLN A 11 7.95 -14.47 12.77
N LEU A 12 6.74 -15.03 12.77
CA LEU A 12 6.08 -15.44 14.02
C LEU A 12 6.91 -16.47 14.78
N MET A 13 7.46 -17.49 14.09
CA MET A 13 8.35 -18.46 14.71
C MET A 13 9.65 -17.83 15.23
N GLY A 14 10.20 -16.85 14.50
CA GLY A 14 11.37 -16.08 14.94
C GLY A 14 11.10 -15.25 16.21
N VAL A 15 9.93 -14.63 16.33
CA VAL A 15 9.51 -13.93 17.56
C VAL A 15 9.44 -14.89 18.74
N LEU A 16 8.80 -16.05 18.57
CA LEU A 16 8.71 -17.07 19.63
C LEU A 16 10.10 -17.58 20.04
N ALA A 17 11.01 -17.76 19.09
CA ALA A 17 12.39 -18.15 19.36
C ALA A 17 13.13 -17.07 20.17
N MET A 18 12.99 -15.79 19.82
CA MET A 18 13.60 -14.67 20.55
C MET A 18 13.09 -14.57 21.99
N MET A 19 11.78 -14.76 22.20
CA MET A 19 11.18 -14.81 23.55
C MET A 19 11.73 -15.99 24.35
N SER A 20 11.87 -17.16 23.73
CA SER A 20 12.45 -18.34 24.38
C SER A 20 13.92 -18.14 24.75
N MET A 21 14.73 -17.56 23.87
CA MET A 21 16.13 -17.25 24.16
C MET A 21 16.27 -16.28 25.33
N SER A 22 15.38 -15.28 25.39
CA SER A 22 15.41 -14.29 26.46
C SER A 22 14.99 -14.87 27.81
N LEU A 23 14.13 -15.90 27.81
CA LEU A 23 13.72 -16.63 29.01
C LEU A 23 14.80 -17.60 29.51
N GLU A 24 15.45 -18.32 28.59
CA GLU A 24 16.39 -19.41 28.90
C GLU A 24 17.87 -18.99 28.80
N GLU A 25 18.13 -17.69 28.63
CA GLU A 25 19.47 -17.10 28.45
C GLU A 25 20.27 -17.70 27.28
N GLY A 26 19.61 -17.91 26.14
CA GLY A 26 20.22 -18.31 24.87
C GLY A 26 19.53 -19.48 24.17
N VAL A 27 20.23 -20.09 23.22
CA VAL A 27 19.71 -21.23 22.45
C VAL A 27 19.79 -22.52 23.25
N THR A 28 18.65 -23.19 23.40
CA THR A 28 18.54 -24.51 24.05
C THR A 28 18.36 -25.65 23.03
N PRO A 29 18.67 -26.90 23.38
CA PRO A 29 18.41 -28.06 22.51
C PRO A 29 16.93 -28.23 22.13
N GLU A 30 16.02 -27.84 23.01
CA GLU A 30 14.58 -27.73 22.78
C GLU A 30 14.29 -26.74 21.66
N LEU A 31 14.87 -25.54 21.73
CA LEU A 31 14.67 -24.50 20.74
C LEU A 31 15.25 -24.87 19.37
N GLU A 32 16.41 -25.54 19.34
CA GLU A 32 16.95 -26.07 18.09
C GLU A 32 16.03 -27.12 17.45
N ARG A 33 15.42 -28.00 18.27
CA ARG A 33 14.45 -28.99 17.76
C ARG A 33 13.20 -28.30 17.21
N PHE A 34 12.71 -27.27 17.90
CA PHE A 34 11.61 -26.46 17.42
C PHE A 34 11.95 -25.80 16.08
N ALA A 35 13.11 -25.14 15.98
CA ALA A 35 13.55 -24.45 14.78
C ALA A 35 13.62 -25.41 13.57
N ARG A 36 14.18 -26.61 13.74
CA ARG A 36 14.19 -27.65 12.71
C ARG A 36 12.79 -28.13 12.32
N ALA A 37 11.88 -28.25 13.29
CA ALA A 37 10.52 -28.72 13.02
C ALA A 37 9.67 -27.71 12.24
N VAL A 38 9.93 -26.41 12.41
CA VAL A 38 9.16 -25.33 11.75
C VAL A 38 9.90 -24.69 10.56
N GLY A 39 11.12 -25.14 10.25
CA GLY A 39 11.94 -24.58 9.17
C GLY A 39 12.47 -23.18 9.46
N LEU A 40 12.82 -22.88 10.71
CA LEU A 40 13.40 -21.59 11.11
C LEU A 40 14.92 -21.62 10.93
N ASP A 41 15.39 -21.16 9.77
CA ASP A 41 16.81 -21.21 9.39
C ASP A 41 17.66 -20.04 9.92
N CYS A 42 17.05 -19.10 10.66
CA CYS A 42 17.71 -17.89 11.14
C CYS A 42 18.03 -17.89 12.65
N LEU A 43 18.09 -19.06 13.28
CA LEU A 43 18.27 -19.19 14.73
C LEU A 43 19.58 -18.53 15.23
N ASP A 44 20.69 -18.73 14.52
CA ASP A 44 21.99 -18.12 14.87
C ASP A 44 21.95 -16.59 14.76
N ALA A 45 21.23 -16.07 13.75
CA ALA A 45 21.08 -14.63 13.56
C ALA A 45 20.20 -14.01 14.66
N LEU A 46 19.17 -14.74 15.11
CA LEU A 46 18.32 -14.35 16.23
C LEU A 46 19.10 -14.36 17.53
N ASP A 47 19.92 -15.37 17.80
CA ASP A 47 20.77 -15.43 18.99
C ASP A 47 21.79 -14.27 19.02
N ALA A 48 22.47 -14.02 17.90
CA ALA A 48 23.39 -12.89 17.79
C ALA A 48 22.69 -11.51 17.96
N GLN A 49 21.40 -11.43 17.63
CA GLN A 49 20.60 -10.23 17.82
C GLN A 49 20.06 -10.11 19.25
N SER A 50 19.69 -11.23 19.89
CA SER A 50 19.23 -11.28 21.29
C SER A 50 20.30 -10.72 22.24
N LEU A 51 21.58 -11.00 21.98
CA LEU A 51 22.70 -10.44 22.75
C LEU A 51 22.82 -8.91 22.66
N LYS A 52 22.23 -8.28 21.63
CA LYS A 52 22.30 -6.83 21.41
C LYS A 52 21.08 -6.10 21.94
N SER A 53 19.89 -6.65 21.70
CA SER A 53 18.61 -5.99 21.97
C SER A 53 17.71 -6.74 22.95
N GLY A 54 18.13 -7.90 23.45
CA GLY A 54 17.25 -8.79 24.21
C GLY A 54 16.04 -9.21 23.38
N ASP A 55 14.87 -9.20 24.01
CA ASP A 55 13.56 -9.44 23.41
C ASP A 55 12.91 -8.18 22.83
N ASP A 56 13.60 -7.03 22.77
CA ASP A 56 13.04 -5.81 22.16
C ASP A 56 12.66 -6.09 20.69
N PRO A 57 11.36 -6.02 20.32
CA PRO A 57 10.90 -6.29 18.96
C PRO A 57 11.57 -5.41 17.90
N LYS A 58 12.06 -4.22 18.26
CA LYS A 58 12.79 -3.32 17.34
C LYS A 58 14.11 -3.92 16.87
N GLY A 59 14.72 -4.79 17.66
CA GLY A 59 15.93 -5.51 17.30
C GLY A 59 15.73 -6.44 16.09
N LEU A 60 14.53 -6.98 15.92
CA LEU A 60 14.21 -7.95 14.87
C LEU A 60 14.41 -7.37 13.47
N ALA A 61 14.22 -6.07 13.27
CA ALA A 61 14.43 -5.41 11.97
C ALA A 61 15.85 -5.59 11.41
N ASN A 62 16.83 -5.95 12.25
CA ASN A 62 18.21 -6.22 11.83
C ASN A 62 18.44 -7.66 11.33
N VAL A 63 17.47 -8.55 11.48
CA VAL A 63 17.54 -9.95 11.03
C VAL A 63 16.89 -10.07 9.66
N GLU A 64 17.54 -10.77 8.73
CA GLU A 64 17.14 -10.80 7.31
C GLU A 64 15.68 -11.25 7.11
N THR A 65 15.20 -12.23 7.89
CA THR A 65 13.80 -12.70 7.90
C THR A 65 12.77 -11.58 8.15
N PHE A 66 13.16 -10.52 8.85
CA PHE A 66 12.31 -9.39 9.23
C PHE A 66 12.58 -8.13 8.41
N LYS A 67 13.73 -8.05 7.73
CA LYS A 67 14.16 -6.83 7.04
C LYS A 67 13.29 -6.44 5.86
N THR A 68 12.83 -7.41 5.07
CA THR A 68 12.07 -7.14 3.82
C THR A 68 10.58 -6.88 4.07
N LEU A 69 10.02 -7.47 5.13
CA LEU A 69 8.62 -7.32 5.54
C LEU A 69 8.57 -7.00 7.03
N THR A 70 9.18 -5.87 7.42
CA THR A 70 9.32 -5.50 8.83
C THR A 70 7.95 -5.35 9.49
N PRO A 71 7.67 -6.14 10.55
CA PRO A 71 6.43 -6.00 11.32
C PRO A 71 6.32 -4.62 11.95
N LEU A 72 5.09 -4.13 12.14
CA LEU A 72 4.87 -2.81 12.73
C LEU A 72 5.54 -2.62 14.09
N GLU A 73 5.54 -3.65 14.95
CA GLU A 73 6.18 -3.57 16.27
C GLU A 73 7.71 -3.45 16.20
N SER A 74 8.31 -3.91 15.10
CA SER A 74 9.76 -3.87 14.87
C SER A 74 10.24 -2.58 14.21
N ILE A 75 9.33 -1.69 13.80
CA ILE A 75 9.70 -0.39 13.21
C ILE A 75 10.17 0.54 14.34
N SER A 76 11.35 1.14 14.17
CA SER A 76 11.90 2.09 15.14
C SER A 76 11.01 3.33 15.28
N ASP A 77 10.90 3.87 16.50
CA ASP A 77 10.22 5.14 16.72
C ASP A 77 10.93 6.24 15.90
N GLY A 78 10.16 7.03 15.15
CA GLY A 78 10.73 8.05 14.27
C GLY A 78 11.36 7.51 12.98
N ALA A 79 11.12 6.24 12.62
CA ALA A 79 11.29 5.78 11.25
C ALA A 79 10.64 6.79 10.30
N THR A 80 11.29 7.04 9.16
CA THR A 80 10.83 8.05 8.19
C THR A 80 9.33 7.89 7.99
N PRO A 81 8.52 8.88 8.40
CA PRO A 81 7.09 8.81 8.22
C PRO A 81 6.83 8.52 6.76
N TYR A 82 5.84 7.67 6.49
CA TYR A 82 5.37 7.50 5.13
C TYR A 82 5.03 8.88 4.57
N THR A 83 5.80 9.35 3.59
CA THR A 83 5.64 10.68 2.99
C THR A 83 4.59 10.69 1.88
N GLY A 84 4.05 9.53 1.52
CA GLY A 84 2.99 9.46 0.54
C GLY A 84 1.65 9.92 1.11
N SER A 85 0.72 10.19 0.21
CA SER A 85 -0.61 10.68 0.56
C SER A 85 -1.63 9.57 0.28
N PHE A 86 -1.61 8.50 1.08
CA PHE A 86 -2.70 7.53 1.00
C PHE A 86 -4.00 8.24 1.39
N PRO A 87 -5.10 8.06 0.63
CA PRO A 87 -6.39 8.59 1.03
C PRO A 87 -6.77 8.07 2.41
N ASN A 88 -6.85 8.99 3.36
CA ASN A 88 -7.33 8.69 4.70
C ASN A 88 -8.49 9.63 5.03
N PRO A 89 -9.73 9.21 4.75
CA PRO A 89 -10.91 10.01 5.07
C PRO A 89 -11.05 10.33 6.56
N SER A 90 -10.41 9.54 7.44
CA SER A 90 -10.40 9.78 8.89
C SER A 90 -9.40 10.85 9.32
N ASP A 91 -8.47 11.25 8.44
CA ASP A 91 -7.50 12.30 8.70
C ASP A 91 -7.82 13.55 7.85
N PRO A 92 -8.47 14.57 8.43
CA PRO A 92 -8.82 15.79 7.72
C PRO A 92 -7.64 16.74 7.53
N THR A 93 -6.46 16.42 8.08
CA THR A 93 -5.29 17.32 8.05
C THR A 93 -4.45 17.19 6.77
N THR A 94 -4.66 16.11 6.02
CA THR A 94 -4.00 15.87 4.75
C THR A 94 -4.97 16.16 3.60
N ASP A 95 -4.52 16.93 2.60
CA ASP A 95 -5.31 17.23 1.39
C ASP A 95 -5.35 16.02 0.43
N TRP A 96 -5.60 14.82 0.94
CA TRP A 96 -5.51 13.57 0.18
C TRP A 96 -6.44 13.55 -1.04
N TRP A 97 -7.57 14.27 -0.97
CA TRP A 97 -8.52 14.41 -2.08
C TRP A 97 -7.93 15.13 -3.31
N LYS A 98 -6.81 15.86 -3.18
CA LYS A 98 -6.16 16.53 -4.32
C LYS A 98 -5.36 15.57 -5.21
N SER A 99 -4.94 14.43 -4.66
CA SER A 99 -4.05 13.47 -5.33
C SER A 99 -4.61 12.05 -5.37
N SER A 100 -5.87 11.86 -4.95
CA SER A 100 -6.51 10.55 -4.93
C SER A 100 -7.75 10.53 -5.81
N CYS A 101 -8.12 9.35 -6.29
CA CYS A 101 -9.33 9.12 -7.07
C CYS A 101 -10.40 8.37 -6.25
N TYR A 102 -11.59 8.21 -6.82
CA TYR A 102 -12.71 7.57 -6.12
C TYR A 102 -12.39 6.13 -5.72
N PHE A 103 -11.70 5.36 -6.58
CA PHE A 103 -11.39 3.95 -6.31
C PHE A 103 -10.31 3.71 -5.26
N GLU A 104 -9.47 4.70 -4.97
CA GLU A 104 -8.44 4.57 -3.94
C GLU A 104 -9.00 4.73 -2.52
N VAL A 105 -10.21 5.31 -2.39
CA VAL A 105 -10.87 5.48 -1.10
C VAL A 105 -11.74 4.26 -0.79
N VAL A 106 -11.30 3.44 0.15
CA VAL A 106 -11.93 2.15 0.50
C VAL A 106 -13.28 2.31 1.23
N ASP A 107 -13.57 3.49 1.79
CA ASP A 107 -14.78 3.74 2.57
C ASP A 107 -15.97 4.15 1.69
N LYS A 108 -17.03 3.32 1.70
CA LYS A 108 -18.30 3.57 0.99
C LYS A 108 -19.00 4.85 1.44
N HIS A 109 -18.73 5.34 2.65
CA HIS A 109 -19.29 6.58 3.18
C HIS A 109 -18.16 7.54 3.53
N MET A 110 -17.32 7.87 2.55
CA MET A 110 -16.23 8.84 2.63
C MET A 110 -16.63 10.11 3.41
N PRO A 111 -16.25 10.25 4.70
CA PRO A 111 -16.55 11.46 5.44
C PRO A 111 -15.72 12.60 4.84
N VAL A 112 -16.41 13.57 4.24
CA VAL A 112 -15.75 14.78 3.75
C VAL A 112 -15.41 15.66 4.95
N PRO A 113 -14.14 16.10 5.11
CA PRO A 113 -13.78 17.02 6.16
C PRO A 113 -14.66 18.29 6.13
N LYS A 114 -15.01 18.80 7.31
CA LYS A 114 -15.88 19.98 7.40
C LYS A 114 -15.26 21.19 6.69
N GLY A 115 -15.98 21.75 5.72
CA GLY A 115 -15.53 22.92 4.95
C GLY A 115 -14.66 22.58 3.74
N VAL A 116 -14.47 21.30 3.44
CA VAL A 116 -13.82 20.83 2.21
C VAL A 116 -14.89 20.55 1.16
N GLU A 117 -14.68 21.06 -0.04
CA GLU A 117 -15.39 20.65 -1.24
C GLU A 117 -14.51 19.65 -1.98
N LEU A 118 -15.02 18.42 -2.17
CA LEU A 118 -14.28 17.42 -2.93
C LEU A 118 -14.18 17.81 -4.40
N PRO A 119 -13.06 17.51 -5.08
CA PRO A 119 -12.96 17.71 -6.51
C PRO A 119 -14.07 16.99 -7.29
N ALA A 120 -14.47 17.56 -8.42
CA ALA A 120 -15.58 17.05 -9.23
C ALA A 120 -15.40 15.59 -9.72
N TRP A 121 -14.17 15.07 -9.74
CA TRP A 121 -13.94 13.66 -10.06
C TRP A 121 -14.43 12.70 -8.97
N PHE A 122 -14.67 13.15 -7.74
CA PHE A 122 -15.29 12.35 -6.67
C PHE A 122 -16.82 12.33 -6.70
N ASP A 123 -17.48 13.25 -7.41
CA ASP A 123 -18.94 13.31 -7.47
C ASP A 123 -19.49 12.19 -8.37
N PRO A 124 -20.19 11.17 -7.85
CA PRO A 124 -20.66 10.04 -8.66
C PRO A 124 -21.71 10.43 -9.70
N GLU A 125 -22.41 11.56 -9.51
CA GLU A 125 -23.45 12.05 -10.43
C GLU A 125 -22.88 12.94 -11.54
N ARG A 126 -21.61 13.35 -11.43
CA ARG A 126 -20.94 14.18 -12.42
C ARG A 126 -20.54 13.36 -13.64
N GLU A 127 -21.00 13.78 -14.82
CA GLU A 127 -20.54 13.22 -16.10
C GLU A 127 -19.01 13.33 -16.24
N LYS A 128 -18.34 12.17 -16.36
CA LYS A 128 -16.87 12.09 -16.34
C LYS A 128 -16.21 12.46 -17.66
N LYS A 129 -16.83 12.12 -18.78
CA LYS A 129 -16.25 12.37 -20.11
C LYS A 129 -16.01 13.85 -20.39
N PRO A 130 -16.98 14.78 -20.18
CA PRO A 130 -16.72 16.21 -20.34
C PRO A 130 -15.66 16.73 -19.36
N LEU A 131 -15.70 16.28 -18.11
CA LEU A 131 -14.75 16.68 -17.08
C LEU A 131 -13.31 16.27 -17.43
N PHE A 132 -13.13 15.06 -17.97
CA PHE A 132 -11.85 14.57 -18.46
C PHE A 132 -11.33 15.42 -19.62
N GLU A 133 -12.17 15.72 -20.60
CA GLU A 133 -11.79 16.56 -21.74
C GLU A 133 -11.38 17.97 -21.33
N ASP A 134 -12.09 18.57 -20.37
CA ASP A 134 -11.72 19.87 -19.81
C ASP A 134 -10.31 19.85 -19.20
N PHE A 135 -9.96 18.79 -18.46
CA PHE A 135 -8.63 18.62 -17.89
C PHE A 135 -7.55 18.34 -18.95
N MET A 136 -7.86 17.52 -19.96
CA MET A 136 -6.98 17.26 -21.09
C MET A 136 -6.66 18.54 -21.86
N GLN A 137 -7.65 19.40 -22.09
CA GLN A 137 -7.48 20.70 -22.75
C GLN A 137 -6.66 21.67 -21.90
N ALA A 138 -6.86 21.66 -20.58
CA ALA A 138 -6.09 22.47 -19.64
C ALA A 138 -4.64 21.97 -19.40
N GLY A 139 -4.26 20.83 -20.00
CA GLY A 139 -2.95 20.20 -19.75
C GLY A 139 -2.81 19.60 -18.34
N ARG A 140 -3.92 19.43 -17.62
CA ARG A 140 -3.99 18.85 -16.28
C ARG A 140 -4.14 17.34 -16.36
N LEU A 141 -3.10 16.68 -16.86
CA LEU A 141 -3.08 15.23 -17.06
C LEU A 141 -3.23 14.46 -15.75
N ASP A 142 -2.77 15.04 -14.64
CA ASP A 142 -3.00 14.55 -13.28
C ASP A 142 -4.50 14.44 -12.97
N CYS A 143 -5.24 15.53 -13.16
CA CYS A 143 -6.68 15.53 -12.92
C CYS A 143 -7.46 14.68 -13.93
N ALA A 144 -6.99 14.60 -15.18
CA ALA A 144 -7.56 13.70 -16.19
C ALA A 144 -7.41 12.23 -15.75
N TRP A 145 -6.24 11.84 -15.25
CA TRP A 145 -6.00 10.51 -14.67
C TRP A 145 -6.91 10.21 -13.48
N LEU A 146 -7.02 11.15 -12.52
CA LEU A 146 -7.91 10.99 -11.36
C LEU A 146 -9.38 10.87 -11.77
N THR A 147 -9.79 11.57 -12.83
CA THR A 147 -11.16 11.51 -13.38
C THR A 147 -11.44 10.18 -14.06
N LEU A 148 -10.46 9.63 -14.79
CA LEU A 148 -10.55 8.32 -15.44
C LEU A 148 -10.63 7.18 -14.42
N ASN A 149 -9.99 7.33 -13.26
CA ASN A 149 -10.02 6.36 -12.16
C ASN A 149 -11.13 6.66 -11.13
N SER A 150 -12.27 7.16 -11.61
CA SER A 150 -13.49 7.34 -10.82
C SER A 150 -14.68 6.64 -11.48
N THR A 151 -15.77 6.42 -10.74
CA THR A 151 -17.00 5.83 -11.30
C THR A 151 -17.66 6.73 -12.34
N GLY A 152 -18.51 6.18 -13.20
CA GLY A 152 -19.26 6.89 -14.24
C GLY A 152 -18.73 6.73 -15.67
N TRP A 153 -17.91 5.71 -15.94
CA TRP A 153 -17.37 5.42 -17.27
C TRP A 153 -17.95 4.13 -17.85
N SER A 154 -18.24 4.14 -19.15
CA SER A 154 -18.27 2.88 -19.91
C SER A 154 -16.83 2.41 -20.18
N ILE A 155 -16.61 1.09 -20.27
CA ILE A 155 -15.27 0.57 -20.62
C ILE A 155 -14.83 1.07 -21.99
N ALA A 156 -15.76 1.21 -22.94
CA ALA A 156 -15.47 1.76 -24.26
C ALA A 156 -14.95 3.21 -24.19
N ASP A 157 -15.61 4.08 -23.41
CA ASP A 157 -15.17 5.46 -23.22
C ASP A 157 -13.85 5.54 -22.43
N ALA A 158 -13.71 4.72 -21.38
CA ALA A 158 -12.49 4.67 -20.58
C ALA A 158 -11.27 4.26 -21.42
N ARG A 159 -11.42 3.28 -22.32
CA ARG A 159 -10.37 2.88 -23.27
C ARG A 159 -9.95 4.04 -24.17
N GLN A 160 -10.91 4.78 -24.72
CA GLN A 160 -10.63 5.94 -25.58
C GLN A 160 -9.91 7.05 -24.80
N ALA A 161 -10.40 7.37 -23.60
CA ALA A 161 -9.80 8.36 -22.73
C ALA A 161 -8.37 7.96 -22.30
N LEU A 162 -8.15 6.69 -21.99
CA LEU A 162 -6.83 6.19 -21.60
C LEU A 162 -5.80 6.32 -22.73
N VAL A 163 -6.19 6.00 -23.97
CA VAL A 163 -5.33 6.19 -25.15
C VAL A 163 -5.04 7.68 -25.39
N ALA A 164 -6.05 8.54 -25.28
CA ALA A 164 -5.85 9.98 -25.44
C ALA A 164 -4.90 10.55 -24.36
N LEU A 165 -5.02 10.07 -23.12
CA LEU A 165 -4.11 10.43 -22.02
C LEU A 165 -2.68 9.95 -22.27
N GLN A 166 -2.54 8.71 -22.76
CA GLN A 166 -1.24 8.12 -23.12
C GLN A 166 -0.50 8.98 -24.14
N GLU A 167 -1.17 9.38 -25.23
CA GLU A 167 -0.59 10.20 -26.29
C GLU A 167 -0.07 11.56 -25.79
N ARG A 168 -0.66 12.09 -24.71
CA ARG A 168 -0.28 13.38 -24.11
C ARG A 168 0.80 13.26 -23.03
N ALA A 169 0.90 12.12 -22.36
CA ALA A 169 1.73 11.96 -21.17
C ALA A 169 3.24 11.83 -21.48
N ASP A 170 3.60 11.26 -22.64
CA ASP A 170 4.99 10.99 -23.04
C ASP A 170 5.81 10.24 -21.96
N ASP A 171 5.17 9.25 -21.30
CA ASP A 171 5.77 8.45 -20.22
C ASP A 171 5.78 6.97 -20.59
N LYS A 172 6.98 6.41 -20.77
CA LYS A 172 7.20 5.00 -21.14
C LYS A 172 6.74 3.99 -20.09
N ALA A 173 6.81 4.35 -18.82
CA ALA A 173 6.31 3.49 -17.76
C ALA A 173 4.78 3.46 -17.79
N PHE A 174 4.17 4.63 -18.02
CA PHE A 174 2.73 4.72 -18.23
C PHE A 174 2.27 3.95 -19.48
N ASP A 175 3.01 4.02 -20.58
CA ASP A 175 2.73 3.26 -21.81
C ASP A 175 2.60 1.75 -21.54
N ALA A 176 3.48 1.19 -20.70
CA ALA A 176 3.45 -0.22 -20.35
C ALA A 176 2.19 -0.58 -19.54
N VAL A 177 1.76 0.30 -18.62
CA VAL A 177 0.53 0.13 -17.85
C VAL A 177 -0.69 0.18 -18.76
N VAL A 178 -0.75 1.15 -19.68
CA VAL A 178 -1.83 1.29 -20.65
C VAL A 178 -1.92 0.06 -21.56
N ALA A 179 -0.78 -0.40 -22.10
CA ALA A 179 -0.74 -1.59 -22.94
C ALA A 179 -1.26 -2.84 -22.22
N TYR A 180 -0.87 -3.04 -20.97
CA TYR A 180 -1.36 -4.16 -20.17
C TYR A 180 -2.86 -4.05 -19.91
N TRP A 181 -3.34 -2.89 -19.46
CA TRP A 181 -4.76 -2.68 -19.18
C TRP A 181 -5.63 -2.89 -20.43
N LEU A 182 -5.22 -2.35 -21.58
CA LEU A 182 -5.92 -2.53 -22.86
C LEU A 182 -5.94 -4.00 -23.33
N SER A 183 -4.98 -4.83 -22.91
CA SER A 183 -4.93 -6.25 -23.25
C SER A 183 -5.94 -7.11 -22.50
N ILE A 184 -6.42 -6.63 -21.34
CA ILE A 184 -7.37 -7.36 -20.48
C ILE A 184 -8.77 -6.71 -20.44
N ALA A 185 -8.89 -5.42 -20.78
CA ALA A 185 -10.15 -4.70 -20.71
C ALA A 185 -11.10 -5.10 -21.85
N ASP A 186 -12.14 -5.87 -21.50
CA ASP A 186 -13.20 -6.30 -22.41
C ASP A 186 -14.22 -5.17 -22.65
N LEU A 187 -14.51 -4.88 -23.92
CA LEU A 187 -15.47 -3.84 -24.32
C LEU A 187 -16.89 -4.14 -23.83
N ASP A 188 -17.22 -5.42 -23.65
CA ASP A 188 -18.55 -5.87 -23.24
C ASP A 188 -18.70 -5.94 -21.71
N ALA A 189 -17.67 -5.59 -20.94
CA ALA A 189 -17.71 -5.60 -19.47
C ALA A 189 -18.58 -4.47 -18.86
N GLY A 190 -19.23 -3.65 -19.68
CA GLY A 190 -20.14 -2.59 -19.25
C GLY A 190 -19.39 -1.32 -18.85
N GLY A 191 -19.34 -1.02 -17.55
CA GLY A 191 -18.77 0.21 -17.02
C GLY A 191 -18.46 0.12 -15.54
N TYR A 192 -17.83 1.17 -15.01
CA TYR A 192 -17.50 1.34 -13.61
C TYR A 192 -17.90 2.72 -13.13
#